data_AF-A0AAD9B1G2-F1
#
_entry.id   AF-A0AAD9B1G2-F1
#
_cell.length_a   1.000
_cell.length_b   1.000
_cell.length_c   1.000
_cell.angle_alpha   90.00
_cell.angle_beta   90.00
_cell.angle_gamma   90.00
#
_symmetry.space_group_name_H-M   'P 1'
#
loop_
_entity.id
_entity.type
_entity.pdbx_description
1 polymer ?
#
loop_
_entity_poly.entity_id
_entity_poly.type
_entity_poly.pdbx_seq_one_letter_code
_entity_poly.pdbx_strand_id
1 'polypeptide(L)'
;MICESCMNKHSFLWSYAAHLSGEEVQVKEETEADESKTKLPHKEEKADNVEPSCKRSREEAEPSCRLKVLQAIGQKRVQSGAVFWPSGWRSKLCPCNTCKDLLSAASLSFLLDESDTVLAYETKGKSSEQRGHDPLMSALDNLNHVQQLEIIHGYNDMKTELKDFLQSFASEGKVVTPDDIRQFFEQQQSRKRGRDDAGRFYPT
;
A
#
# COMPACT_ATOMS: atom_id res chain seq x y z
N MET A 1 1.07 4.44 -14.30
CA MET A 1 0.49 4.85 -15.59
C MET A 1 1.59 5.46 -16.44
N ILE A 2 1.65 5.19 -17.74
CA ILE A 2 2.50 5.90 -18.71
C ILE A 2 1.58 6.62 -19.69
N CYS A 3 1.81 7.92 -19.92
CA CYS A 3 0.95 8.73 -20.78
C CYS A 3 1.09 8.35 -22.27
N GLU A 4 0.08 8.71 -23.07
CA GLU A 4 0.03 8.39 -24.50
C GLU A 4 1.25 8.92 -25.28
N SER A 5 1.70 10.15 -25.00
CA SER A 5 2.86 10.73 -25.67
C SER A 5 4.15 9.94 -25.42
N CYS A 6 4.38 9.49 -24.19
CA CYS A 6 5.51 8.62 -23.86
C CYS A 6 5.38 7.23 -24.52
N MET A 7 4.18 6.66 -24.56
CA MET A 7 3.93 5.37 -25.23
C MET A 7 4.19 5.46 -26.74
N ASN A 8 3.79 6.56 -27.39
CA ASN A 8 3.99 6.78 -28.82
C ASN A 8 5.45 7.09 -29.17
N LYS A 9 6.16 7.82 -28.29
CA LYS A 9 7.61 8.06 -28.43
C LYS A 9 8.42 6.77 -28.32
N HIS A 10 7.95 5.80 -27.54
CA HIS A 10 8.65 4.56 -27.23
C HIS A 10 7.80 3.34 -27.61
N SER A 11 7.68 3.07 -28.91
CA SER A 11 6.76 2.07 -29.46
C SER A 11 6.96 0.65 -28.94
N PHE A 12 8.17 0.29 -28.50
CA PHE A 12 8.48 -1.00 -27.88
C PHE A 12 7.70 -1.24 -26.58
N LEU A 13 7.26 -0.18 -25.89
CA LEU A 13 6.39 -0.29 -24.70
C LEU A 13 5.03 -0.90 -25.05
N TRP A 14 4.52 -0.68 -26.27
CA TRP A 14 3.27 -1.31 -26.70
C TRP A 14 3.38 -2.83 -26.81
N SER A 15 4.56 -3.37 -27.16
CA SER A 15 4.81 -4.81 -27.18
C SER A 15 4.66 -5.40 -25.80
N TYR A 16 5.22 -4.77 -24.77
CA TYR A 16 5.01 -5.19 -23.38
C TYR A 16 3.55 -5.01 -22.95
N ALA A 17 2.98 -3.84 -23.23
CA ALA A 17 1.63 -3.50 -22.81
C ALA A 17 0.55 -4.41 -23.43
N ALA A 18 0.81 -5.04 -24.57
CA ALA A 18 -0.09 -6.03 -25.19
C ALA A 18 -0.10 -7.37 -24.45
N HIS A 19 1.05 -7.77 -23.90
CA HIS A 19 1.21 -9.08 -23.23
C HIS A 19 0.95 -9.00 -21.73
N LEU A 20 1.09 -7.82 -21.12
CA LEU A 20 0.84 -7.63 -19.69
C LEU A 20 -0.62 -7.30 -19.35
N SER A 21 -1.43 -6.94 -20.36
CA SER A 21 -2.88 -6.78 -20.21
C SER A 21 -3.56 -8.15 -20.30
N GLY A 22 -3.57 -8.91 -19.20
CA GLY A 22 -4.24 -10.23 -19.15
C GLY A 22 -3.73 -11.20 -18.09
N GLU A 23 -2.59 -10.94 -17.44
CA GLU A 23 -2.17 -11.73 -16.27
C GLU A 23 -2.83 -11.17 -15.01
N GLU A 24 -4.05 -11.63 -14.72
CA GLU A 24 -4.63 -11.50 -13.38
C GLU A 24 -3.82 -12.36 -12.41
N VAL A 25 -3.13 -11.70 -11.48
CA VAL A 25 -2.45 -12.36 -10.37
C VAL A 25 -3.53 -12.89 -9.42
N GLN A 26 -3.75 -14.20 -9.41
CA GLN A 26 -4.53 -14.85 -8.35
C GLN A 26 -3.74 -14.77 -7.04
N VAL A 27 -4.10 -13.82 -6.20
CA VAL A 27 -3.74 -13.85 -4.77
C VAL A 27 -4.67 -14.87 -4.11
N LYS A 28 -4.10 -15.98 -3.64
CA LYS A 28 -4.79 -16.94 -2.79
C LYS A 28 -5.07 -16.28 -1.44
N GLU A 29 -6.34 -16.18 -1.08
CA GLU A 29 -6.78 -15.99 0.29
C GLU A 29 -7.50 -17.27 0.71
N GLU A 30 -7.06 -17.81 1.85
CA GLU A 30 -7.50 -19.07 2.42
C GLU A 30 -8.78 -18.86 3.22
N THR A 31 -9.81 -19.66 2.96
CA THR A 31 -10.81 -20.04 3.98
C THR A 31 -11.40 -21.42 3.66
N GLU A 32 -11.45 -22.25 4.70
CA GLU A 32 -11.85 -23.67 4.71
C GLU A 32 -13.37 -23.90 4.76
N ALA A 33 -13.75 -25.13 4.35
CA ALA A 33 -14.96 -25.93 4.65
C ALA A 33 -16.30 -25.47 3.99
N ASP A 34 -17.19 -26.31 3.44
CA ASP A 34 -17.41 -27.77 3.57
C ASP A 34 -18.34 -28.34 2.47
N GLU A 35 -18.21 -29.66 2.24
CA GLU A 35 -19.15 -30.71 1.78
C GLU A 35 -19.93 -30.70 0.42
N SER A 36 -19.47 -31.60 -0.46
CA SER A 36 -20.16 -32.82 -0.98
C SER A 36 -21.54 -32.78 -1.67
N LYS A 37 -21.58 -33.10 -2.99
CA LYS A 37 -22.14 -34.37 -3.56
C LYS A 37 -22.23 -34.40 -5.11
N THR A 38 -21.52 -35.36 -5.68
CA THR A 38 -21.93 -36.42 -6.66
C THR A 38 -22.77 -36.07 -7.91
N LYS A 39 -22.21 -36.30 -9.11
CA LYS A 39 -22.55 -37.40 -10.07
C LYS A 39 -22.10 -37.10 -11.53
N LEU A 40 -21.22 -37.96 -12.06
CA LEU A 40 -21.04 -38.23 -13.50
C LEU A 40 -22.21 -39.11 -14.02
N PRO A 41 -22.49 -39.13 -15.34
CA PRO A 41 -21.96 -40.24 -16.12
C PRO A 41 -21.44 -39.91 -17.54
N HIS A 42 -20.58 -40.83 -17.96
CA HIS A 42 -19.79 -40.99 -19.18
C HIS A 42 -20.62 -41.46 -20.41
N LYS A 43 -20.18 -41.10 -21.63
CA LYS A 43 -20.16 -41.93 -22.87
C LYS A 43 -19.42 -41.15 -23.98
N GLU A 44 -18.17 -41.50 -24.33
CA GLU A 44 -17.75 -42.39 -25.46
C GLU A 44 -18.13 -41.83 -26.84
N GLU A 45 -17.30 -41.70 -27.88
CA GLU A 45 -15.91 -42.01 -28.25
C GLU A 45 -15.60 -41.26 -29.57
N LYS A 46 -14.35 -40.78 -29.78
CA LYS A 46 -13.51 -41.16 -30.94
C LYS A 46 -12.13 -40.53 -30.89
N ALA A 47 -11.13 -41.40 -31.09
CA ALA A 47 -9.71 -41.15 -31.14
C ALA A 47 -9.26 -40.53 -32.48
N ASP A 48 -8.22 -39.71 -32.44
CA ASP A 48 -7.01 -40.00 -33.21
C ASP A 48 -5.77 -39.41 -32.52
N ASN A 49 -4.69 -40.17 -32.56
CA ASN A 49 -3.43 -40.02 -31.82
C ASN A 49 -2.31 -39.83 -32.83
N VAL A 50 -1.63 -38.68 -32.84
CA VAL A 50 -0.25 -38.59 -33.35
C VAL A 50 0.51 -37.48 -32.62
N GLU A 51 1.24 -37.84 -31.57
CA GLU A 51 2.63 -37.38 -31.43
C GLU A 51 3.50 -38.55 -31.91
N PRO A 52 4.60 -38.29 -32.65
CA PRO A 52 5.84 -38.27 -31.89
C PRO A 52 6.95 -37.37 -32.49
N SER A 53 7.93 -37.14 -31.63
CA SER A 53 9.37 -37.21 -31.93
C SER A 53 10.12 -35.89 -31.84
N CYS A 54 10.57 -35.65 -30.61
CA CYS A 54 11.72 -34.84 -30.27
C CYS A 54 12.90 -35.11 -31.23
N LYS A 55 13.27 -34.10 -32.02
CA LYS A 55 14.65 -33.93 -32.47
C LYS A 55 15.27 -32.77 -31.71
N ARG A 56 16.09 -33.15 -30.72
CA ARG A 56 17.05 -32.26 -30.07
C ARG A 56 18.04 -31.76 -31.11
N SER A 57 18.06 -30.46 -31.37
CA SER A 57 19.30 -29.75 -31.66
C SER A 57 19.60 -28.87 -30.45
N ARG A 58 20.60 -29.28 -29.68
CA ARG A 58 21.24 -28.47 -28.65
C ARG A 58 22.04 -27.41 -29.39
N GLU A 59 21.40 -26.28 -29.65
CA GLU A 59 22.10 -25.03 -29.93
C GLU A 59 22.20 -24.29 -28.61
N GLU A 60 23.40 -23.86 -28.25
CA GLU A 60 23.65 -23.07 -27.06
C GLU A 60 22.84 -21.78 -27.15
N ALA A 61 21.71 -21.74 -26.43
CA ALA A 61 20.81 -20.61 -26.46
C ALA A 61 21.48 -19.44 -25.76
N GLU A 62 22.02 -18.51 -26.54
CA GLU A 62 22.21 -17.12 -26.12
C GLU A 62 20.97 -16.66 -25.33
N PRO A 63 21.12 -15.83 -24.28
CA PRO A 63 19.97 -15.38 -23.49
C PRO A 63 18.98 -14.67 -24.42
N SER A 64 17.90 -15.36 -24.77
CA SER A 64 16.97 -14.90 -25.77
C SER A 64 16.29 -13.63 -25.24
N CYS A 65 16.41 -12.55 -25.99
CA CYS A 65 15.89 -11.26 -25.58
C CYS A 65 14.35 -11.33 -25.51
N ARG A 66 13.79 -11.23 -24.29
CA ARG A 66 12.33 -11.26 -24.05
C ARG A 66 11.58 -10.25 -24.91
N LEU A 67 12.12 -9.04 -25.12
CA LEU A 67 11.48 -8.04 -25.99
C LEU A 67 11.33 -8.56 -27.44
N LYS A 68 12.39 -9.18 -27.99
CA LYS A 68 12.35 -9.75 -29.33
C LYS A 68 11.34 -10.90 -29.44
N VAL A 69 11.26 -11.74 -28.39
CA VAL A 69 10.25 -12.81 -28.32
C VAL A 69 8.83 -12.23 -28.34
N LEU A 70 8.53 -11.21 -27.52
CA LEU A 70 7.22 -10.56 -27.49
C LEU A 70 6.88 -9.88 -28.83
N GLN A 71 7.86 -9.28 -29.49
CA GLN A 71 7.67 -8.70 -30.83
C GLN A 71 7.38 -9.78 -31.88
N ALA A 72 7.99 -10.96 -31.77
CA ALA A 72 7.76 -12.08 -32.68
C ALA A 72 6.36 -12.71 -32.49
N ILE A 73 5.87 -12.81 -31.25
CA ILE A 73 4.49 -13.27 -30.94
C ILE A 73 3.46 -12.33 -31.60
N GLY A 74 3.77 -11.04 -31.70
CA GLY A 74 3.00 -10.09 -32.49
C GLY A 74 1.61 -9.79 -31.93
N GLN A 75 1.38 -9.98 -30.63
CA GLN A 75 0.11 -9.64 -29.97
C GLN A 75 -0.16 -8.13 -30.13
N LYS A 76 -1.30 -7.79 -30.73
CA LYS A 76 -1.69 -6.40 -31.02
C LYS A 76 -2.76 -5.94 -30.03
N ARG A 77 -2.54 -4.75 -29.49
CA ARG A 77 -3.54 -3.95 -28.77
C ARG A 77 -3.77 -2.66 -29.52
N VAL A 78 -4.88 -1.98 -29.24
CA VAL A 78 -5.07 -0.59 -29.66
C VAL A 78 -3.93 0.25 -29.07
N GLN A 79 -3.14 0.87 -29.94
CA GLN A 79 -2.02 1.75 -29.59
C GLN A 79 -2.51 3.19 -29.46
N SER A 80 -3.42 3.41 -28.52
CA SER A 80 -3.96 4.74 -28.22
C SER A 80 -4.26 4.88 -26.73
N GLY A 81 -4.14 6.11 -26.25
CA GLY A 81 -4.37 6.49 -24.87
C GLY A 81 -3.21 6.17 -23.92
N ALA A 82 -3.36 6.59 -22.67
CA ALA A 82 -2.44 6.25 -21.59
C ALA A 82 -2.58 4.77 -21.20
N VAL A 83 -1.48 4.16 -20.78
CA VAL A 83 -1.47 2.76 -20.33
C VAL A 83 -1.33 2.69 -18.81
N PHE A 84 -2.30 2.04 -18.18
CA PHE A 84 -2.20 1.56 -16.80
C PHE A 84 -1.52 0.20 -16.81
N TRP A 85 -0.42 0.09 -16.08
CA TRP A 85 0.38 -1.11 -16.00
C TRP A 85 0.04 -1.86 -14.70
N PRO A 86 0.00 -3.20 -14.72
CA PRO A 86 -0.24 -3.98 -13.51
C PRO A 86 0.88 -3.76 -12.47
N SER A 87 0.61 -4.08 -11.21
CA SER A 87 1.63 -4.06 -10.16
C SER A 87 2.82 -4.94 -10.55
N GLY A 88 4.04 -4.50 -10.20
CA GLY A 88 5.26 -5.24 -10.49
C GLY A 88 5.64 -5.36 -11.97
N TRP A 89 5.01 -4.64 -12.90
CA TRP A 89 5.32 -4.75 -14.34
C TRP A 89 6.79 -4.48 -14.71
N ARG A 90 7.51 -3.70 -13.89
CA ARG A 90 8.94 -3.38 -14.10
C ARG A 90 9.81 -4.65 -14.13
N SER A 91 9.52 -5.64 -13.29
CA SER A 91 10.22 -6.93 -13.28
C SER A 91 9.97 -7.76 -14.55
N LYS A 92 8.92 -7.43 -15.31
CA LYS A 92 8.57 -8.09 -16.57
C LYS A 92 9.30 -7.50 -17.79
N LEU A 93 10.02 -6.39 -17.61
CA LEU A 93 10.90 -5.84 -18.64
C LEU A 93 12.13 -6.74 -18.86
N CYS A 94 12.72 -6.66 -20.05
CA CYS A 94 13.87 -7.50 -20.38
C CYS A 94 15.17 -6.88 -19.82
N PRO A 95 15.95 -7.61 -19.02
CA PRO A 95 17.19 -7.10 -18.42
C PRO A 95 18.45 -7.35 -19.26
N CYS A 96 18.33 -7.82 -20.50
CA CYS A 96 19.50 -8.10 -21.35
C CYS A 96 20.23 -6.82 -21.76
N ASN A 97 21.52 -6.92 -22.09
CA ASN A 97 22.36 -5.76 -22.42
C ASN A 97 21.78 -4.94 -23.57
N THR A 98 21.30 -5.58 -24.64
CA THR A 98 20.68 -4.87 -25.77
C THR A 98 19.44 -4.05 -25.37
N CYS A 99 18.62 -4.55 -24.43
CA CYS A 99 17.45 -3.82 -23.94
C CYS A 99 17.85 -2.71 -22.97
N LYS A 100 18.87 -2.93 -22.14
CA LYS A 100 19.44 -1.89 -21.28
C LYS A 100 20.00 -0.73 -22.11
N ASP A 101 20.75 -1.04 -23.16
CA ASP A 101 21.30 -0.03 -24.08
C ASP A 101 20.18 0.77 -24.76
N LEU A 102 19.14 0.08 -25.24
CA LEU A 102 17.95 0.71 -25.84
C LEU A 102 17.21 1.63 -24.86
N LEU A 103 17.00 1.18 -23.61
CA LEU A 103 16.40 2.01 -22.56
C LEU A 103 17.29 3.21 -22.21
N SER A 104 18.61 3.02 -22.14
CA SER A 104 19.55 4.09 -21.81
C SER A 104 19.60 5.17 -22.90
N ALA A 105 19.61 4.76 -24.18
CA ALA A 105 19.54 5.66 -25.33
C ALA A 105 18.21 6.44 -25.36
N ALA A 106 17.14 5.81 -24.86
CA ALA A 106 15.83 6.42 -24.71
C ALA A 106 15.67 7.26 -23.44
N SER A 107 16.68 7.38 -22.57
CA SER A 107 16.60 8.01 -21.23
C SER A 107 15.54 7.38 -20.30
N LEU A 108 15.30 6.08 -20.45
CA LEU A 108 14.30 5.30 -19.71
C LEU A 108 14.92 4.24 -18.78
N SER A 109 16.20 4.39 -18.42
CA SER A 109 16.95 3.47 -17.54
C SER A 109 16.23 3.21 -16.21
N PHE A 110 15.54 4.23 -15.69
CA PHE A 110 14.80 4.19 -14.44
C PHE A 110 13.63 3.20 -14.44
N LEU A 111 13.13 2.77 -15.61
CA LEU A 111 12.03 1.79 -15.67
C LEU A 111 12.43 0.40 -15.15
N LEU A 112 13.73 0.07 -15.16
CA LEU A 112 14.25 -1.19 -14.61
C LEU A 112 14.48 -1.13 -13.10
N ASP A 113 14.46 0.06 -12.52
CA ASP A 113 14.67 0.24 -11.09
C ASP A 113 13.35 0.11 -10.34
N GLU A 114 13.24 -0.90 -9.48
CA GLU A 114 12.07 -1.09 -8.62
C GLU A 114 11.99 -0.08 -7.47
N SER A 115 13.15 0.50 -7.10
CA SER A 115 13.23 1.54 -6.07
C SER A 115 12.81 2.93 -6.59
N ASP A 116 12.76 3.12 -7.91
CA ASP A 116 12.23 4.33 -8.56
C ASP A 116 10.72 4.20 -8.84
N THR A 117 9.99 3.83 -7.79
CA THR A 117 8.54 3.85 -7.76
C THR A 117 8.08 4.85 -6.70
N VAL A 118 6.95 5.52 -6.96
CA VAL A 118 6.30 6.40 -5.96
C VAL A 118 6.07 5.64 -4.66
N LEU A 119 5.62 4.38 -4.76
CA LEU A 119 5.43 3.51 -3.60
C LEU A 119 6.73 3.27 -2.81
N ALA A 120 7.85 2.99 -3.49
CA ALA A 120 9.15 2.84 -2.80
C ALA A 120 9.59 4.14 -2.11
N TYR A 121 9.34 5.29 -2.74
CA TYR A 121 9.62 6.60 -2.14
C TYR A 121 8.75 6.87 -0.90
N GLU A 122 7.44 6.61 -0.99
CA GLU A 122 6.50 6.75 0.12
C GLU A 122 6.87 5.84 1.30
N THR A 123 7.19 4.57 1.04
CA THR A 123 7.62 3.62 2.07
C THR A 123 8.96 4.02 2.69
N LYS A 124 9.88 4.57 1.91
CA LYS A 124 11.14 5.12 2.42
C LYS A 124 10.90 6.33 3.34
N GLY A 125 9.92 7.18 3.03
CA GLY A 125 9.47 8.27 3.91
C GLY A 125 8.91 7.73 5.23
N LYS A 126 7.94 6.82 5.14
CA LYS A 126 7.26 6.23 6.31
C LYS A 126 8.22 5.47 7.24
N SER A 127 9.14 4.68 6.69
CA SER A 127 10.14 3.96 7.49
C SER A 127 11.17 4.88 8.15
N SER A 128 11.40 6.07 7.60
CA SER A 128 12.20 7.10 8.26
C SER A 128 11.47 7.72 9.47
N GLU A 129 10.15 7.91 9.37
CA GLU A 129 9.29 8.43 10.45
C GLU A 129 9.09 7.40 11.57
N GLN A 130 9.06 6.11 11.25
CA GLN A 130 8.96 5.02 12.22
C GLN A 130 10.15 4.90 13.18
N ARG A 131 11.28 5.56 12.91
CA ARG A 131 12.47 5.53 13.78
C ARG A 131 12.31 6.29 15.11
N GLY A 132 11.18 6.98 15.31
CA GLY A 132 10.83 7.67 16.55
C GLY A 132 9.38 7.42 16.96
N HIS A 133 8.85 6.22 16.71
CA HIS A 133 7.44 5.93 16.95
C HIS A 133 7.09 6.02 18.43
N ASP A 134 6.53 7.15 18.85
CA ASP A 134 6.05 7.36 20.20
C ASP A 134 4.93 6.34 20.52
N PRO A 135 5.02 5.60 21.65
CA PRO A 135 3.97 4.69 22.08
C PRO A 135 2.60 5.37 22.18
N LEU A 136 2.58 6.67 22.49
CA LEU A 136 1.38 7.50 22.53
C LEU A 136 0.77 7.68 21.14
N MET A 137 1.57 7.98 20.12
CA MET A 137 1.08 8.15 18.74
C MET A 137 0.54 6.82 18.20
N SER A 138 1.23 5.73 18.51
CA SER A 138 0.78 4.35 18.23
C SER A 138 -0.62 4.07 18.80
N ALA A 139 -0.85 4.46 20.05
CA ALA A 139 -2.10 4.21 20.75
C ALA A 139 -3.24 5.07 20.17
N LEU A 140 -2.93 6.30 19.76
CA LEU A 140 -3.88 7.22 19.15
C LEU A 140 -4.29 6.79 17.73
N ASP A 141 -3.40 6.18 16.96
CA ASP A 141 -3.69 5.71 15.58
C ASP A 141 -4.72 4.57 15.53
N ASN A 142 -4.92 3.84 16.63
CA ASN A 142 -5.93 2.79 16.75
C ASN A 142 -7.32 3.33 17.14
N LEU A 143 -7.47 4.64 17.37
CA LEU A 143 -8.71 5.28 17.78
C LEU A 143 -9.38 6.00 16.61
N ASN A 144 -10.70 6.18 16.68
CA ASN A 144 -11.39 7.02 15.71
C ASN A 144 -10.89 8.48 15.80
N HIS A 145 -10.82 9.20 14.68
CA HIS A 145 -10.34 10.58 14.60
C HIS A 145 -11.05 11.52 15.59
N VAL A 146 -12.36 11.33 15.83
CA VAL A 146 -13.10 12.11 16.83
C VAL A 146 -12.58 11.83 18.25
N GLN A 147 -12.37 10.55 18.60
CA GLN A 147 -11.85 10.15 19.91
C GLN A 147 -10.41 10.62 20.12
N GLN A 148 -9.60 10.58 19.06
CA GLN A 148 -8.23 11.11 19.07
C GLN A 148 -8.22 12.61 19.40
N LEU A 149 -9.08 13.40 18.76
CA LEU A 149 -9.22 14.84 19.04
C LEU A 149 -9.70 15.12 20.47
N GLU A 150 -10.70 14.37 20.95
CA GLU A 150 -11.20 14.50 22.33
C GLU A 150 -10.12 14.23 23.36
N ILE A 151 -9.30 13.20 23.16
CA ILE A 151 -8.18 12.87 24.05
C ILE A 151 -7.11 13.97 24.01
N ILE A 152 -6.74 14.45 22.81
CA ILE A 152 -5.75 15.53 22.65
C ILE A 152 -6.22 16.81 23.36
N HIS A 153 -7.47 17.21 23.15
CA HIS A 153 -8.03 18.38 23.82
C HIS A 153 -8.12 18.16 25.34
N GLY A 154 -8.61 17.01 25.79
CA GLY A 154 -8.68 16.68 27.21
C GLY A 154 -7.32 16.69 27.91
N TYR A 155 -6.27 16.24 27.23
CA TYR A 155 -4.90 16.31 27.74
C TYR A 155 -4.41 17.75 27.83
N ASN A 156 -4.63 18.56 26.79
CA ASN A 156 -4.22 19.97 26.78
C ASN A 156 -4.94 20.78 27.86
N ASP A 157 -6.24 20.58 28.03
CA ASP A 157 -7.04 21.24 29.07
C ASP A 157 -6.55 20.84 30.47
N MET A 158 -6.31 19.54 30.70
CA MET A 158 -5.74 19.06 31.97
C MET A 158 -4.36 19.69 32.23
N LYS A 159 -3.52 19.79 31.20
CA LYS A 159 -2.18 20.35 31.28
C LYS A 159 -2.21 21.85 31.60
N THR A 160 -3.09 22.62 30.98
CA THR A 160 -3.23 24.06 31.26
C THR A 160 -3.74 24.28 32.68
N GLU A 161 -4.79 23.58 33.08
CA GLU A 161 -5.37 23.70 34.43
C GLU A 161 -4.38 23.28 35.52
N LEU A 162 -3.61 22.20 35.30
CA LEU A 162 -2.58 21.77 36.24
C LEU A 162 -1.43 22.78 36.32
N LYS A 163 -1.02 23.36 35.18
CA LYS A 163 0.02 24.38 35.15
C LYS A 163 -0.41 25.63 35.91
N ASP A 164 -1.64 26.10 35.69
CA ASP A 164 -2.20 27.27 36.37
C ASP A 164 -2.32 27.03 37.87
N PHE A 165 -2.75 25.82 38.28
CA PHE A 165 -2.76 25.42 39.67
C PHE A 165 -1.36 25.43 40.29
N LEU A 166 -0.34 24.84 39.65
CA LEU A 166 1.02 24.85 40.19
C LEU A 166 1.63 26.27 40.20
N GLN A 167 1.21 27.13 39.26
CA GLN A 167 1.67 28.52 39.18
C GLN A 167 1.24 29.34 40.40
N SER A 168 0.05 29.10 40.97
CA SER A 168 -0.40 29.82 42.17
C SER A 168 0.51 29.52 43.38
N PHE A 169 0.93 28.27 43.56
CA PHE A 169 1.87 27.86 44.61
C PHE A 169 3.24 28.51 44.41
N ALA A 170 3.70 28.61 43.15
CA ALA A 170 4.95 29.30 42.83
C ALA A 170 4.88 30.80 43.15
N SER A 171 3.75 31.47 42.91
CA SER A 171 3.57 32.88 43.28
C SER A 171 3.42 33.11 44.79
N GLU A 172 2.83 32.17 45.51
CA GLU A 172 2.66 32.23 46.97
C GLU A 172 3.90 31.76 47.74
N GLY A 173 4.88 31.15 47.05
CA GLY A 173 6.08 30.58 47.67
C GLY A 173 5.81 29.32 48.49
N LYS A 174 4.70 28.62 48.23
CA LYS A 174 4.26 27.43 48.97
C LYS A 174 4.79 26.15 48.31
N VAL A 175 5.24 25.19 49.12
CA VAL A 175 5.64 23.86 48.64
C VAL A 175 4.39 23.02 48.36
N VAL A 176 4.34 22.39 47.19
CA VAL A 176 3.23 21.51 46.77
C VAL A 176 3.31 20.19 47.54
N THR A 177 2.22 19.79 48.17
CA THR A 177 2.09 18.51 48.88
C THR A 177 1.27 17.49 48.07
N PRO A 178 1.38 16.17 48.36
CA PRO A 178 0.58 15.16 47.69
C PRO A 178 -0.93 15.35 47.83
N ASP A 179 -1.38 15.92 48.96
CA ASP A 179 -2.80 16.20 49.20
C ASP A 179 -3.33 17.33 48.33
N ASP A 180 -2.51 18.36 48.04
CA ASP A 180 -2.88 19.43 47.11
C ASP A 180 -3.17 18.88 45.70
N ILE A 181 -2.36 17.92 45.25
CA ILE A 181 -2.55 17.25 43.95
C ILE A 181 -3.79 16.36 43.95
N ARG A 182 -4.04 15.61 45.03
CA ARG A 182 -5.26 14.80 45.17
C ARG A 182 -6.52 15.67 45.10
N GLN A 183 -6.52 16.78 45.82
CA GLN A 183 -7.62 17.72 45.84
C GLN A 183 -7.88 18.33 44.45
N PHE A 184 -6.82 18.70 43.72
CA PHE A 184 -6.94 19.17 42.35
C PHE A 184 -7.68 18.17 41.46
N PHE A 185 -7.28 16.89 41.46
CA PHE A 185 -7.92 15.87 40.62
C PHE A 185 -9.37 15.56 41.04
N GLU A 186 -9.68 15.55 42.34
CA GLU A 186 -11.07 15.42 42.82
C GLU A 186 -11.94 16.58 42.34
N GLN A 187 -11.41 17.81 42.40
CA GLN A 187 -12.12 19.00 41.95
C GLN A 187 -12.35 18.98 40.43
N GLN A 188 -11.36 18.55 39.64
CA GLN A 188 -11.52 18.39 38.19
C GLN A 188 -12.56 17.32 37.81
N GLN A 189 -12.61 16.19 38.53
CA GLN A 189 -13.60 15.13 38.27
C GLN A 189 -15.03 15.59 38.60
N SER A 190 -15.23 16.35 39.68
CA SER A 190 -16.54 16.89 40.05
C SER A 190 -17.08 17.87 39.01
N ARG A 191 -16.22 18.74 38.46
CA ARG A 191 -16.57 19.69 37.37
C ARG A 191 -16.98 18.97 36.09
N LYS A 192 -16.30 17.88 35.72
CA LYS A 192 -16.66 17.08 34.54
C LYS A 192 -18.04 16.42 34.68
N ARG A 193 -18.32 15.80 35.82
CA ARG A 193 -19.63 15.16 36.09
C ARG A 193 -20.81 16.14 36.05
N GLY A 194 -20.60 17.40 36.43
CA GLY A 194 -21.63 18.44 36.36
C GLY A 194 -21.94 18.96 34.95
N ARG A 195 -21.04 18.76 33.98
CA ARG A 195 -21.22 19.21 32.58
C ARG A 195 -22.05 18.21 31.75
N ASP A 196 -21.91 16.92 32.02
CA ASP A 196 -22.64 15.87 31.29
C ASP A 196 -24.14 15.82 31.65
N ASP A 197 -24.52 16.31 32.84
CA ASP A 197 -25.91 16.34 33.33
C ASP A 197 -26.74 17.51 32.75
N ALA A 198 -26.08 18.56 32.23
CA ALA A 198 -26.75 19.73 31.69
C ALA A 198 -27.28 19.57 30.25
N GLY A 199 -27.08 18.40 29.61
CA GLY A 199 -27.36 18.19 28.18
C GLY A 199 -28.72 17.61 27.80
N ARG A 200 -29.65 17.38 28.74
CA ARG A 200 -30.91 16.62 28.49
C ARG A 200 -32.22 17.42 28.44
N PHE A 201 -32.20 18.74 28.27
CA PHE A 201 -33.43 19.51 28.12
C PHE A 201 -33.58 20.13 26.72
N TYR A 202 -34.33 19.44 25.85
CA TYR A 202 -35.11 20.08 24.80
C TYR A 202 -36.56 19.58 24.88
N PRO A 203 -37.56 20.47 25.08
CA PRO A 203 -38.96 20.10 24.96
C PRO A 203 -39.37 20.05 23.48
N THR A 204 -40.20 19.06 23.17
CA THR A 204 -40.86 18.79 21.87
C THR A 204 -41.80 19.89 21.43
#